data_AF-T1DW46-F1
#
_entry.id   AF-T1DW46-F1
#
_cell.length_a   1.000
_cell.length_b   1.000
_cell.length_c   1.000
_cell.angle_alpha   90.00
_cell.angle_beta   90.00
_cell.angle_gamma   90.00
#
_symmetry.space_group_name_H-M   'P 1'
#
loop_
_entity.id
_entity.type
_entity.pdbx_description
1 polymer ?
#
loop_
_entity_poly.entity_id
_entity_poly.type
_entity_poly.pdbx_seq_one_letter_code
_entity_poly.pdbx_strand_id
1 'polypeptide(L)'
;MKYFILIFISLITLVIITSCGLIRTSSADKEKVRIAEEYGGIYVFDKKLRDEIKQREKEREEYEKSRLETIEIEKEKLLRTFFTEKEIQDYRDMIERDKRRRGVVISYSYHPVYKKEQEIYKELKEKYPYSLIDKKFPQILSNGCKYFAKGLSVQEYERTDLSPYKEKIKEYTGEEAYNILHKGLSVSSYYVDKNNKVIPITFYTYIYDTITTYGLYGDEGAGFRLTNRYSVGIAGGNIFYLENGKFIKSDEIRKGERE
;
A
#
# COMPACT_ATOMS: atom_id res chain seq x y z
N MET A 1 -31.56 -2.47 -48.62
CA MET A 1 -30.34 -3.21 -48.20
C MET A 1 -29.24 -2.29 -47.65
N LYS A 2 -28.77 -1.26 -48.38
CA LYS A 2 -27.69 -0.36 -47.91
C LYS A 2 -27.96 0.31 -46.54
N TYR A 3 -29.16 0.82 -46.32
CA TYR A 3 -29.56 1.44 -45.03
C TYR A 3 -29.66 0.43 -43.88
N PHE A 4 -30.03 -0.81 -44.19
CA PHE A 4 -30.17 -1.88 -43.20
C PHE A 4 -28.79 -2.32 -42.66
N ILE A 5 -27.79 -2.37 -43.54
CA ILE A 5 -26.39 -2.66 -43.17
C ILE A 5 -25.82 -1.55 -42.29
N LEU A 6 -26.08 -0.28 -42.62
CA LEU A 6 -25.61 0.87 -41.82
C LEU A 6 -26.23 0.91 -40.42
N ILE A 7 -27.53 0.60 -40.29
CA ILE A 7 -28.20 0.49 -38.98
C ILE A 7 -27.64 -0.68 -38.18
N PHE A 8 -27.34 -1.82 -38.83
CA PHE A 8 -26.77 -2.97 -38.15
C PHE A 8 -25.35 -2.69 -37.62
N ILE A 9 -24.53 -1.98 -38.40
CA ILE A 9 -23.20 -1.52 -37.98
C ILE A 9 -23.30 -0.49 -36.84
N SER A 10 -24.27 0.44 -36.89
CA SER A 10 -24.47 1.40 -35.80
C SER A 10 -24.93 0.72 -34.51
N LEU A 11 -25.77 -0.31 -34.60
CA LEU A 11 -26.23 -1.09 -33.43
C LEU A 11 -25.07 -1.89 -32.82
N ILE A 12 -24.25 -2.55 -33.65
CA ILE A 12 -23.07 -3.29 -33.19
C ILE A 12 -22.05 -2.34 -32.55
N THR A 13 -21.81 -1.17 -33.15
CA THR A 13 -20.92 -0.17 -32.55
C THR A 13 -21.50 0.39 -31.25
N LEU A 14 -22.82 0.59 -31.14
CA LEU A 14 -23.46 0.98 -29.88
C LEU A 14 -23.28 -0.08 -28.77
N VAL A 15 -23.40 -1.37 -29.09
CA VAL A 15 -23.14 -2.49 -28.17
C VAL A 15 -21.67 -2.57 -27.77
N ILE A 16 -20.74 -2.30 -28.69
CA ILE A 16 -19.29 -2.25 -28.41
C ILE A 16 -18.95 -1.03 -27.53
N ILE A 17 -19.61 0.11 -27.74
CA ILE A 17 -19.41 1.34 -26.96
C ILE A 17 -20.04 1.22 -25.56
N THR A 18 -21.21 0.57 -25.41
CA THR A 18 -21.82 0.33 -24.09
C THR A 18 -21.13 -0.78 -23.31
N SER A 19 -20.32 -1.62 -23.98
CA SER A 19 -19.45 -2.62 -23.35
C SER A 19 -18.01 -2.16 -23.16
N CYS A 20 -17.71 -0.86 -23.32
CA CYS A 20 -16.48 -0.22 -22.85
C CYS A 20 -16.29 -0.45 -21.34
N GLY A 21 -15.83 -1.64 -20.95
CA GLY A 21 -15.53 -2.01 -19.58
C GLY A 21 -15.52 -3.50 -19.22
N LEU A 22 -16.09 -4.43 -19.99
CA LEU A 22 -16.58 -5.68 -19.34
C LEU A 22 -15.96 -7.04 -19.73
N ILE A 23 -14.81 -7.09 -20.42
CA ILE A 23 -14.04 -8.36 -20.52
C ILE A 23 -12.77 -8.21 -19.70
N ARG A 24 -12.79 -8.80 -18.51
CA ARG A 24 -11.65 -8.97 -17.61
C ARG A 24 -11.29 -10.44 -17.60
N THR A 25 -10.06 -10.75 -17.99
CA THR A 25 -9.50 -12.10 -17.83
C THR A 25 -8.36 -12.03 -16.83
N SER A 26 -8.37 -12.94 -15.88
CA SER A 26 -7.30 -13.13 -14.89
C SER A 26 -6.52 -14.38 -15.29
N SER A 27 -5.20 -14.37 -15.11
CA SER A 27 -4.37 -15.56 -15.26
C SER A 27 -4.30 -16.41 -13.98
N ALA A 28 -5.07 -16.03 -12.94
CA ALA A 28 -5.22 -16.83 -11.74
C ALA A 28 -6.16 -17.97 -12.07
N ASP A 29 -5.63 -19.18 -12.05
CA ASP A 29 -6.46 -20.36 -12.01
C ASP A 29 -7.14 -20.48 -10.64
N LYS A 30 -8.19 -21.30 -10.57
CA LYS A 30 -8.92 -21.56 -9.33
C LYS A 30 -8.00 -22.08 -8.21
N GLU A 31 -6.89 -22.72 -8.59
CA GLU A 31 -5.90 -23.28 -7.67
C GLU A 31 -5.14 -22.18 -6.92
N LYS A 32 -4.60 -21.18 -7.62
CA LYS A 32 -3.94 -20.02 -6.99
C LYS A 32 -4.88 -19.27 -6.05
N VAL A 33 -6.13 -19.07 -6.45
CA VAL A 33 -7.13 -18.40 -5.60
C VAL A 33 -7.37 -19.21 -4.33
N ARG A 34 -7.61 -20.52 -4.45
CA ARG A 34 -7.80 -21.40 -3.28
C ARG A 34 -6.59 -21.37 -2.35
N ILE A 35 -5.37 -21.44 -2.89
CA ILE A 35 -4.14 -21.39 -2.09
C ILE A 35 -3.98 -20.04 -1.39
N ALA A 36 -4.29 -18.92 -2.05
CA ALA A 36 -4.27 -17.61 -1.40
C ALA A 36 -5.30 -17.52 -0.26
N GLU A 37 -6.51 -18.04 -0.46
CA GLU A 37 -7.55 -18.05 0.57
C GLU A 37 -7.20 -18.96 1.76
N GLU A 38 -6.56 -20.09 1.50
CA GLU A 38 -6.24 -21.10 2.52
C GLU A 38 -4.95 -20.76 3.29
N TYR A 39 -3.89 -20.40 2.56
CA TYR A 39 -2.52 -20.25 3.04
C TYR A 39 -1.92 -18.85 2.82
N GLY A 40 -2.58 -17.96 2.07
CA GLY A 40 -2.14 -16.59 1.90
C GLY A 40 -2.32 -15.79 3.20
N GLY A 41 -1.33 -14.97 3.56
CA GLY A 41 -1.42 -14.03 4.67
C GLY A 41 -0.13 -13.84 5.45
N ILE A 42 -0.27 -13.56 6.75
CA ILE A 42 0.85 -13.23 7.63
C ILE A 42 1.24 -14.44 8.46
N TYR A 43 2.51 -14.82 8.39
CA TYR A 43 3.11 -15.86 9.25
C TYR A 43 3.88 -15.19 10.38
N VAL A 44 3.48 -15.46 11.62
CA VAL A 44 4.02 -14.84 12.83
C VAL A 44 4.87 -15.84 13.60
N PHE A 45 6.17 -15.60 13.67
CA PHE A 45 7.14 -16.44 14.36
C PHE A 45 7.22 -16.15 15.86
N ASP A 46 6.93 -14.89 16.26
CA ASP A 46 6.85 -14.50 17.66
C ASP A 46 5.62 -13.62 17.89
N LYS A 47 4.58 -14.22 18.49
CA LYS A 47 3.31 -13.54 18.76
C LYS A 47 3.48 -12.36 19.73
N LYS A 48 4.29 -12.53 20.78
CA LYS A 48 4.48 -11.50 21.81
C LYS A 48 5.15 -10.27 21.21
N LEU A 49 6.21 -10.46 20.45
CA LEU A 49 6.91 -9.36 19.78
C LEU A 49 6.05 -8.71 18.69
N ARG A 50 5.28 -9.50 17.93
CA ARG A 50 4.34 -8.97 16.93
C ARG A 50 3.28 -8.07 17.57
N ASP A 51 2.71 -8.48 18.69
CA ASP A 51 1.68 -7.70 19.39
C ASP A 51 2.27 -6.43 20.02
N GLU A 52 3.50 -6.50 20.55
CA GLU A 52 4.25 -5.34 21.02
C GLU A 52 4.49 -4.31 19.89
N ILE A 53 4.98 -4.77 18.72
CA ILE A 53 5.18 -3.91 17.55
C ILE A 53 3.86 -3.25 17.14
N LYS A 54 2.78 -4.04 17.06
CA LYS A 54 1.46 -3.53 16.66
C LYS A 54 0.97 -2.41 17.59
N GLN A 55 1.16 -2.57 18.90
CA GLN A 55 0.80 -1.53 19.87
C GLN A 55 1.67 -0.28 19.71
N ARG A 56 2.99 -0.44 19.54
CA ARG A 56 3.92 0.68 19.38
C ARG A 56 3.68 1.46 18.09
N GLU A 57 3.49 0.78 16.97
CA GLU A 57 3.20 1.43 15.70
C GLU A 57 1.85 2.16 15.74
N LYS A 58 0.86 1.64 16.45
CA LYS A 58 -0.40 2.36 16.70
C LYS A 58 -0.17 3.67 17.48
N GLU A 59 0.61 3.64 18.55
CA GLU A 59 0.96 4.86 19.33
C GLU A 59 1.74 5.89 18.48
N ARG A 60 2.65 5.40 17.63
CA ARG A 60 3.42 6.24 16.69
C ARG A 60 2.52 6.87 15.62
N GLU A 61 1.59 6.12 15.04
CA GLU A 61 0.61 6.59 14.07
C GLU A 61 -0.35 7.63 14.67
N GLU A 62 -0.85 7.39 15.88
CA GLU A 62 -1.71 8.34 16.60
C GLU A 62 -0.97 9.66 16.88
N TYR A 63 0.28 9.58 17.33
CA TYR A 63 1.10 10.77 17.52
C TYR A 63 1.41 11.49 16.21
N GLU A 64 1.70 10.75 15.14
CA GLU A 64 1.94 11.34 13.82
C GLU A 64 0.71 12.10 13.32
N LYS A 65 -0.47 11.52 13.47
CA LYS A 65 -1.73 12.18 13.12
C LYS A 65 -1.92 13.48 13.90
N SER A 66 -1.70 13.46 15.21
CA SER A 66 -1.78 14.66 16.06
C SER A 66 -0.74 15.72 15.68
N ARG A 67 0.47 15.31 15.32
CA ARG A 67 1.54 16.20 14.85
C ARG A 67 1.16 16.87 13.52
N LEU A 68 0.64 16.10 12.55
CA LEU A 68 0.19 16.63 11.26
C LEU A 68 -1.00 17.58 11.40
N GLU A 69 -1.95 17.24 12.29
CA GLU A 69 -3.08 18.13 12.61
C GLU A 69 -2.60 19.46 13.22
N THR A 70 -1.64 19.40 14.13
CA THR A 70 -1.01 20.61 14.71
C THR A 70 -0.35 21.46 13.63
N ILE A 71 0.40 20.84 12.72
CA ILE A 71 1.04 21.53 11.58
C ILE A 71 -0.01 22.21 10.71
N GLU A 72 -1.11 21.53 10.38
CA GLU A 72 -2.17 22.09 9.53
C GLU A 72 -2.87 23.29 10.19
N ILE A 73 -3.19 23.19 11.49
CA ILE A 73 -3.80 24.28 12.26
C ILE A 73 -2.85 25.49 12.32
N GLU A 74 -1.57 25.27 12.61
CA GLU A 74 -0.59 26.36 12.66
C GLU A 74 -0.35 26.98 11.28
N LYS A 75 -0.30 26.17 10.22
CA LYS A 75 -0.18 26.63 8.84
C LYS A 75 -1.33 27.56 8.48
N GLU A 76 -2.56 27.16 8.80
CA GLU A 76 -3.75 27.96 8.55
C GLU A 76 -3.73 29.28 9.32
N LYS A 77 -3.35 29.23 10.60
CA LYS A 77 -3.21 30.43 11.44
C LYS A 77 -2.17 31.40 10.88
N LEU A 78 -1.03 30.90 10.41
CA LEU A 78 0.03 31.71 9.81
C LEU A 78 -0.39 32.27 8.45
N LEU A 79 -1.07 31.50 7.59
CA LEU A 79 -1.57 32.02 6.31
C LEU A 79 -2.50 33.23 6.50
N ARG A 80 -3.36 33.17 7.51
CA ARG A 80 -4.30 34.27 7.87
C ARG A 80 -3.61 35.54 8.38
N THR A 81 -2.31 35.50 8.71
CA THR A 81 -1.54 36.72 8.99
C THR A 81 -1.06 37.43 7.73
N PHE A 82 -1.07 36.76 6.58
CA PHE A 82 -0.60 37.30 5.30
C PHE A 82 -1.73 37.55 4.29
N PHE A 83 -2.84 36.79 4.38
CA PHE A 83 -3.96 36.86 3.44
C PHE A 83 -5.29 36.90 4.18
N THR A 84 -6.28 37.50 3.54
CA THR A 84 -7.67 37.47 3.98
C THR A 84 -8.30 36.09 3.76
N GLU A 85 -9.37 35.79 4.49
CA GLU A 85 -10.19 34.59 4.28
C GLU A 85 -10.62 34.43 2.83
N LYS A 86 -11.01 35.53 2.19
CA LYS A 86 -11.47 35.54 0.82
C LYS A 86 -10.36 35.13 -0.14
N GLU A 87 -9.16 35.69 0.00
CA GLU A 87 -8.02 35.34 -0.85
C GLU A 87 -7.59 33.87 -0.71
N ILE A 88 -7.62 33.35 0.52
CA ILE A 88 -7.32 31.94 0.79
C ILE A 88 -8.41 31.05 0.18
N GLN A 89 -9.68 31.41 0.33
CA GLN A 89 -10.79 30.64 -0.22
C GLN A 89 -10.81 30.68 -1.75
N ASP A 90 -10.59 31.85 -2.35
CA ASP A 90 -10.50 32.02 -3.80
C ASP A 90 -9.39 31.12 -4.40
N TYR A 91 -8.26 31.01 -3.69
CA TYR A 91 -7.18 30.09 -4.04
C TYR A 91 -7.60 28.62 -3.99
N ARG A 92 -8.26 28.19 -2.90
CA ARG A 92 -8.77 26.80 -2.75
C ARG A 92 -9.81 26.46 -3.81
N ASP A 93 -10.75 27.36 -4.05
CA ASP A 93 -11.79 27.20 -5.06
C ASP A 93 -11.19 27.12 -6.47
N MET A 94 -10.15 27.91 -6.75
CA MET A 94 -9.39 27.80 -7.99
C MET A 94 -8.77 26.40 -8.16
N ILE A 95 -8.08 25.88 -7.14
CA ILE A 95 -7.49 24.52 -7.19
C ILE A 95 -8.56 23.46 -7.43
N GLU A 96 -9.69 23.55 -6.70
CA GLU A 96 -10.75 22.56 -6.79
C GLU A 96 -11.44 22.59 -8.16
N ARG A 97 -11.70 23.79 -8.70
CA ARG A 97 -12.24 23.96 -10.06
C ARG A 97 -11.32 23.34 -11.11
N ASP A 98 -10.03 23.57 -11.01
CA ASP A 98 -9.07 23.02 -11.97
C ASP A 98 -8.93 21.51 -11.84
N LYS A 99 -8.94 20.96 -10.62
CA LYS A 99 -8.97 19.51 -10.39
C LYS A 99 -10.21 18.87 -11.02
N ARG A 100 -11.39 19.50 -10.89
CA ARG A 100 -12.64 19.04 -11.53
C ARG A 100 -12.56 19.11 -13.06
N ARG A 101 -11.99 20.17 -13.62
CA ARG A 101 -11.90 20.39 -15.07
C ARG A 101 -10.88 19.49 -15.77
N ARG A 102 -9.72 19.29 -15.15
CA ARG A 102 -8.56 18.64 -15.79
C ARG A 102 -8.30 17.23 -15.28
N GLY A 103 -8.95 16.81 -14.19
CA GLY A 103 -8.69 15.53 -13.52
C GLY A 103 -7.34 15.46 -12.79
N VAL A 104 -6.50 16.50 -12.90
CA VAL A 104 -5.16 16.58 -12.29
C VAL A 104 -4.96 17.94 -11.61
N VAL A 105 -4.14 17.95 -10.55
CA VAL A 105 -3.73 19.20 -9.88
C VAL A 105 -2.47 19.72 -10.58
N ILE A 106 -2.51 20.96 -11.06
CA ILE A 106 -1.36 21.64 -11.67
C ILE A 106 -0.57 22.38 -10.59
N SER A 107 0.74 22.52 -10.79
CA SER A 107 1.59 23.32 -9.90
C SER A 107 1.20 24.79 -9.98
N TYR A 108 0.78 25.38 -8.86
CA TYR A 108 0.49 26.81 -8.72
C TYR A 108 1.67 27.58 -8.14
N SER A 109 2.89 27.22 -8.53
CA SER A 109 4.14 27.83 -8.05
C SER A 109 4.20 29.35 -8.18
N TYR A 110 3.40 29.93 -9.07
CA TYR A 110 3.28 31.38 -9.25
C TYR A 110 2.31 32.07 -8.29
N HIS A 111 1.32 31.34 -7.74
CA HIS A 111 0.26 31.93 -6.91
C HIS A 111 0.81 32.39 -5.55
N PRO A 112 0.50 33.62 -5.08
CA PRO A 112 1.07 34.17 -3.85
C PRO A 112 0.73 33.32 -2.61
N VAL A 113 -0.52 32.86 -2.48
CA VAL A 113 -0.93 31.97 -1.38
C VAL A 113 -0.15 30.66 -1.40
N TYR A 114 0.04 30.03 -2.57
CA TYR A 114 0.82 28.80 -2.68
C TYR A 114 2.27 29.01 -2.27
N LYS A 115 2.93 30.04 -2.80
CA LYS A 115 4.33 30.36 -2.45
C LYS A 115 4.49 30.51 -0.95
N LYS A 116 3.57 31.25 -0.32
CA LYS A 116 3.63 31.48 1.12
C LYS A 116 3.32 30.23 1.93
N GLU A 117 2.38 29.41 1.47
CA GLU A 117 2.09 28.10 2.07
C GLU A 117 3.34 27.20 2.06
N GLN A 118 4.11 27.19 0.97
CA GLN A 118 5.36 26.41 0.91
C GLN A 118 6.44 26.94 1.86
N GLU A 119 6.58 28.27 1.98
CA GLU A 119 7.49 28.89 2.97
C GLU A 119 7.11 28.48 4.40
N ILE A 120 5.84 28.65 4.77
CA ILE A 120 5.31 28.29 6.08
C ILE A 120 5.49 26.79 6.33
N TYR A 121 5.19 25.94 5.36
CA TYR A 121 5.34 24.49 5.49
C TYR A 121 6.80 24.10 5.76
N LYS A 122 7.77 24.77 5.12
CA LYS A 122 9.19 24.55 5.39
C LYS A 122 9.56 24.88 6.83
N GLU A 123 9.13 26.05 7.33
CA GLU A 123 9.35 26.46 8.73
C GLU A 123 8.71 25.49 9.72
N LEU A 124 7.46 25.07 9.47
CA LEU A 124 6.75 24.13 10.33
C LEU A 124 7.39 22.73 10.33
N LYS A 125 7.95 22.29 9.21
CA LYS A 125 8.67 21.02 9.12
C LYS A 125 9.97 21.03 9.94
N GLU A 126 10.64 22.17 10.01
CA GLU A 126 11.81 22.38 10.88
C GLU A 126 11.41 22.45 12.36
N LYS A 127 10.28 23.09 12.68
CA LYS A 127 9.72 23.17 14.04
C LYS A 127 9.18 21.83 14.55
N TYR A 128 8.59 21.03 13.66
CA TYR A 128 7.98 19.74 13.95
C TYR A 128 8.62 18.62 13.10
N PRO A 129 9.91 18.30 13.29
CA PRO A 129 10.58 17.31 12.44
C PRO A 129 10.07 15.90 12.73
N TYR A 130 10.13 15.01 11.72
CA TYR A 130 9.70 13.61 11.84
C TYR A 130 10.46 12.86 12.94
N SER A 131 11.71 13.25 13.19
CA SER A 131 12.55 12.70 14.27
C SER A 131 11.97 12.86 15.67
N LEU A 132 10.98 13.75 15.89
CA LEU A 132 10.27 13.84 17.17
C LEU A 132 9.52 12.54 17.53
N ILE A 133 9.00 11.84 16.52
CA ILE A 133 8.30 10.56 16.72
C ILE A 133 9.29 9.53 17.24
N ASP A 134 10.45 9.41 16.61
CA ASP A 134 11.49 8.46 17.02
C ASP A 134 12.05 8.76 18.40
N LYS A 135 12.14 10.04 18.78
CA LYS A 135 12.57 10.45 20.11
C LYS A 135 11.54 10.11 21.19
N LYS A 136 10.24 10.28 20.90
CA LYS A 136 9.16 10.06 21.87
C LYS A 136 8.74 8.59 21.98
N PHE A 137 8.76 7.88 20.84
CA PHE A 137 8.33 6.51 20.70
C PHE A 137 9.42 5.69 19.98
N PRO A 138 10.56 5.44 20.64
CA PRO A 138 11.66 4.72 20.00
C PRO A 138 11.24 3.30 19.59
N GLN A 139 11.68 2.84 18.42
CA GLN A 139 11.37 1.50 17.90
C GLN A 139 12.24 0.41 18.57
N ILE A 140 12.12 0.29 19.88
CA ILE A 140 12.84 -0.69 20.72
C ILE A 140 11.82 -1.64 21.35
N LEU A 141 12.08 -2.93 21.22
CA LEU A 141 11.29 -4.00 21.83
C LEU A 141 11.65 -4.19 23.30
N SER A 142 10.80 -4.90 24.03
CA SER A 142 10.99 -5.31 25.43
C SER A 142 12.28 -6.12 25.65
N ASN A 143 12.78 -6.80 24.62
CA ASN A 143 14.07 -7.50 24.63
C ASN A 143 15.30 -6.57 24.43
N GLY A 144 15.09 -5.26 24.34
CA GLY A 144 16.11 -4.23 24.13
C GLY A 144 16.61 -4.10 22.69
N CYS A 145 16.07 -4.87 21.75
CA CYS A 145 16.50 -4.85 20.35
C CYS A 145 15.68 -3.84 19.53
N LYS A 146 16.33 -3.25 18.52
CA LYS A 146 15.65 -2.36 17.57
C LYS A 146 14.82 -3.18 16.59
N TYR A 147 13.56 -2.81 16.41
CA TYR A 147 12.67 -3.45 15.44
C TYR A 147 12.41 -2.57 14.22
N PHE A 148 11.89 -3.22 13.19
CA PHE A 148 11.51 -2.63 11.92
C PHE A 148 10.16 -3.23 11.48
N ALA A 149 9.12 -2.40 11.43
CA ALA A 149 7.79 -2.75 10.92
C ALA A 149 7.72 -2.60 9.39
N LYS A 150 8.68 -3.21 8.69
CA LYS A 150 8.82 -3.15 7.24
C LYS A 150 9.58 -4.38 6.72
N GLY A 151 9.58 -4.54 5.39
CA GLY A 151 10.43 -5.53 4.74
C GLY A 151 11.92 -5.20 4.81
N LEU A 152 12.73 -6.22 4.55
CA LEU A 152 14.19 -6.10 4.48
C LEU A 152 14.60 -5.22 3.29
N SER A 153 15.66 -4.43 3.47
CA SER A 153 16.40 -3.88 2.34
C SER A 153 17.09 -5.00 1.54
N VAL A 154 17.51 -4.69 0.32
CA VAL A 154 18.23 -5.63 -0.56
C VAL A 154 19.47 -6.20 0.15
N GLN A 155 20.27 -5.34 0.77
CA GLN A 155 21.47 -5.74 1.51
C GLN A 155 21.16 -6.63 2.73
N GLU A 156 20.08 -6.33 3.46
CA GLU A 156 19.63 -7.15 4.58
C GLU A 156 19.14 -8.52 4.11
N TYR A 157 18.43 -8.58 2.99
CA TYR A 157 17.96 -9.84 2.43
C TYR A 157 19.11 -10.74 2.00
N GLU A 158 20.12 -10.20 1.31
CA GLU A 158 21.28 -10.95 0.83
C GLU A 158 22.16 -11.51 1.97
N ARG A 159 22.30 -10.78 3.08
CA ARG A 159 23.13 -11.19 4.23
C ARG A 159 22.41 -12.04 5.27
N THR A 160 21.11 -12.26 5.13
CA THR A 160 20.30 -12.96 6.14
C THR A 160 19.90 -14.34 5.62
N ASP A 161 20.30 -15.39 6.33
CA ASP A 161 19.79 -16.73 6.05
C ASP A 161 18.32 -16.85 6.52
N LEU A 162 17.41 -16.82 5.55
CA LEU A 162 15.98 -16.96 5.75
C LEU A 162 15.50 -18.42 5.58
N SER A 163 16.39 -19.35 5.24
CA SER A 163 16.04 -20.74 4.94
C SER A 163 15.28 -21.42 6.08
N PRO A 164 15.68 -21.29 7.36
CA PRO A 164 14.95 -21.92 8.47
C PRO A 164 13.50 -21.45 8.60
N TYR A 165 13.24 -20.18 8.28
CA TYR A 165 11.90 -19.59 8.32
C TYR A 165 11.06 -20.07 7.14
N LYS A 166 11.65 -20.10 5.95
CA LYS A 166 11.01 -20.58 4.72
C LYS A 166 10.66 -22.06 4.80
N GLU A 167 11.54 -22.88 5.37
CA GLU A 167 11.29 -24.31 5.63
C GLU A 167 10.11 -24.50 6.58
N LYS A 168 10.04 -23.74 7.68
CA LYS A 168 8.88 -23.81 8.60
C LYS A 168 7.56 -23.46 7.93
N ILE A 169 7.57 -22.49 7.01
CA ILE A 169 6.38 -22.15 6.23
C ILE A 169 6.05 -23.30 5.25
N LYS A 170 7.05 -23.85 4.54
CA LYS A 170 6.87 -25.00 3.64
C LYS A 170 6.32 -26.24 4.35
N GLU A 171 6.80 -26.53 5.56
CA GLU A 171 6.30 -27.64 6.40
C GLU A 171 4.81 -27.51 6.70
N TYR A 172 4.32 -26.28 6.89
CA TYR A 172 2.91 -26.02 7.17
C TYR A 172 2.04 -26.05 5.91
N THR A 173 2.48 -25.39 4.85
CA THR A 173 1.67 -25.25 3.62
C THR A 173 1.71 -26.50 2.74
N GLY A 174 2.72 -27.34 2.90
CA GLY A 174 3.05 -28.37 1.93
C GLY A 174 3.80 -27.82 0.71
N GLU A 175 4.42 -28.72 -0.04
CA GLU A 175 5.33 -28.37 -1.14
C GLU A 175 4.62 -27.69 -2.32
N GLU A 176 3.45 -28.18 -2.71
CA GLU A 176 2.69 -27.64 -3.86
C GLU A 176 2.25 -26.19 -3.60
N ALA A 177 1.62 -25.93 -2.45
CA ALA A 177 1.20 -24.58 -2.09
C ALA A 177 2.40 -23.65 -1.87
N TYR A 178 3.48 -24.14 -1.24
CA TYR A 178 4.70 -23.37 -1.05
C TYR A 178 5.31 -22.92 -2.38
N ASN A 179 5.37 -23.80 -3.38
CA ASN A 179 5.92 -23.49 -4.71
C ASN A 179 5.15 -22.39 -5.46
N ILE A 180 3.90 -22.14 -5.06
CA ILE A 180 3.10 -21.02 -5.58
C ILE A 180 3.32 -19.76 -4.73
N LEU A 181 3.29 -19.88 -3.40
CA LEU A 181 3.39 -18.76 -2.47
C LEU A 181 4.79 -18.15 -2.35
N HIS A 182 5.86 -18.95 -2.49
CA HIS A 182 7.22 -18.50 -2.18
C HIS A 182 7.69 -17.34 -3.07
N LYS A 183 7.07 -17.16 -4.24
CA LYS A 183 7.37 -16.06 -5.17
C LYS A 183 7.00 -14.70 -4.61
N GLY A 184 6.00 -14.63 -3.72
CA GLY A 184 5.61 -13.43 -2.99
C GLY A 184 5.82 -13.54 -1.48
N LEU A 185 6.68 -14.45 -1.03
CA LEU A 185 7.02 -14.59 0.39
C LEU A 185 8.10 -13.59 0.77
N SER A 186 7.75 -12.65 1.65
CA SER A 186 8.64 -11.57 2.09
C SER A 186 8.57 -11.37 3.59
N VAL A 187 9.68 -10.97 4.21
CA VAL A 187 9.67 -10.51 5.60
C VAL A 187 8.86 -9.21 5.65
N SER A 188 7.98 -9.06 6.63
CA SER A 188 7.17 -7.86 6.85
C SER A 188 7.48 -7.14 8.17
N SER A 189 8.11 -7.83 9.12
CA SER A 189 8.73 -7.21 10.28
C SER A 189 9.86 -8.06 10.85
N TYR A 190 10.83 -7.41 11.46
CA TYR A 190 12.02 -8.05 12.03
C TYR A 190 12.62 -7.18 13.14
N TYR A 191 13.53 -7.77 13.91
CA TYR A 191 14.43 -7.02 14.79
C TYR A 191 15.89 -7.34 14.47
N VAL A 192 16.79 -6.47 14.91
CA VAL A 192 18.24 -6.70 14.85
C VAL A 192 18.73 -7.01 16.25
N ASP A 193 19.31 -8.19 16.43
CA ASP A 193 19.82 -8.64 17.72
C ASP A 193 21.12 -7.91 18.13
N LYS A 194 21.62 -8.23 19.32
CA LYS A 194 22.86 -7.66 19.86
C LYS A 194 24.11 -7.97 19.03
N ASN A 195 24.05 -8.96 18.15
CA ASN A 195 25.13 -9.39 17.26
C ASN A 195 24.94 -8.85 15.82
N ASN A 196 24.05 -7.88 15.62
CA ASN A 196 23.69 -7.32 14.31
C ASN A 196 23.04 -8.33 13.33
N LYS A 197 22.51 -9.44 13.84
CA LYS A 197 21.77 -10.43 13.06
C LYS A 197 20.32 -10.01 12.93
N VAL A 198 19.80 -10.09 11.71
CA VAL A 198 18.38 -9.89 11.41
C VAL A 198 17.60 -11.12 11.86
N ILE A 199 16.59 -10.91 12.69
CA ILE A 199 15.67 -11.94 13.17
C ILE A 199 14.26 -11.58 12.70
N PRO A 200 13.74 -12.27 11.67
CA PRO A 200 12.35 -12.11 11.23
C PRO A 200 11.34 -12.40 12.34
N ILE A 201 10.34 -11.54 12.45
CA ILE A 201 9.18 -11.71 13.35
C ILE A 201 7.97 -12.12 12.53
N THR A 202 7.73 -11.47 11.40
CA THR A 202 6.63 -11.80 10.50
C THR A 202 7.06 -11.92 9.06
N PHE A 203 6.42 -12.86 8.35
CA PHE A 203 6.43 -12.93 6.89
C PHE A 203 5.04 -12.61 6.36
N TYR A 204 4.98 -12.11 5.14
CA TYR A 204 3.76 -11.88 4.38
C TYR A 204 3.87 -12.62 3.04
N THR A 205 2.79 -13.32 2.68
CA THR A 205 2.64 -13.99 1.40
C THR A 205 1.57 -13.33 0.57
N TYR A 206 1.81 -13.29 -0.74
CA TYR A 206 0.82 -12.90 -1.73
C TYR A 206 1.16 -13.58 -3.06
N ILE A 207 0.16 -13.83 -3.88
CA ILE A 207 0.32 -14.44 -5.20
C ILE A 207 0.18 -13.35 -6.24
N TYR A 208 1.20 -13.18 -7.08
CA TYR A 208 1.08 -12.30 -8.23
C TYR A 208 0.22 -12.96 -9.31
N ASP A 209 -0.79 -12.22 -9.74
CA ASP A 209 -1.56 -12.53 -10.94
C ASP A 209 -1.49 -11.37 -11.94
N THR A 210 -1.72 -11.67 -13.22
CA THR A 210 -1.87 -10.67 -14.27
C THR A 210 -3.31 -10.61 -14.71
N ILE A 211 -3.91 -9.43 -14.55
CA ILE A 211 -5.22 -9.14 -15.13
C ILE A 211 -4.99 -8.51 -16.50
N THR A 212 -5.70 -9.04 -17.50
CA THR A 212 -5.84 -8.43 -18.81
C THR A 212 -7.26 -7.88 -18.94
N THR A 213 -7.36 -6.60 -19.27
CA THR A 213 -8.64 -5.95 -19.59
C THR A 213 -8.64 -5.51 -21.05
N TYR A 214 -9.78 -5.65 -21.71
CA TYR A 214 -9.96 -5.30 -23.11
C TYR A 214 -10.83 -4.03 -23.22
N GLY A 215 -10.35 -3.04 -23.95
CA GLY A 215 -10.98 -1.72 -24.04
C GLY A 215 -10.09 -0.72 -24.77
N LEU A 216 -10.60 0.49 -25.02
CA LEU A 216 -9.80 1.57 -25.61
C LEU A 216 -9.00 2.25 -24.50
N TYR A 217 -7.68 2.04 -24.48
CA TYR A 217 -6.76 2.72 -23.57
C TYR A 217 -5.76 3.55 -24.38
N GLY A 218 -5.20 4.59 -23.79
CA GLY A 218 -4.22 5.44 -24.46
C GLY A 218 -4.39 6.90 -24.08
N ASP A 219 -3.36 7.68 -24.39
CA ASP A 219 -3.41 9.14 -24.37
C ASP A 219 -2.78 9.66 -25.67
N GLU A 220 -2.86 10.97 -25.91
CA GLU A 220 -2.40 11.59 -27.16
C GLU A 220 -0.88 11.39 -27.42
N GLY A 221 -0.09 11.03 -26.39
CA GLY A 221 1.37 10.83 -26.50
C GLY A 221 1.80 9.37 -26.68
N ALA A 222 1.04 8.41 -26.15
CA ALA A 222 1.36 6.98 -26.21
C ALA A 222 0.62 6.20 -27.30
N GLY A 223 -0.33 6.84 -28.01
CA GLY A 223 -1.23 6.20 -28.95
C GLY A 223 -2.32 5.39 -28.23
N PHE A 224 -3.15 4.66 -29.00
CA PHE A 224 -4.21 3.82 -28.43
C PHE A 224 -3.81 2.33 -28.43
N ARG A 225 -4.28 1.59 -27.43
CA ARG A 225 -4.14 0.15 -27.28
C ARG A 225 -5.49 -0.46 -26.92
N LEU A 226 -5.76 -1.65 -27.44
CA LEU A 226 -7.01 -2.39 -27.20
C LEU A 226 -6.95 -3.31 -25.97
N THR A 227 -5.76 -3.42 -25.36
CA THR A 227 -5.52 -4.26 -24.19
C THR A 227 -4.72 -3.49 -23.16
N ASN A 228 -5.07 -3.70 -21.89
CA ASN A 228 -4.27 -3.25 -20.76
C ASN A 228 -3.96 -4.44 -19.87
N ARG A 229 -2.70 -4.57 -19.45
CA ARG A 229 -2.23 -5.64 -18.57
C ARG A 229 -1.62 -5.02 -17.34
N TYR A 230 -2.06 -5.47 -16.17
CA TYR A 230 -1.48 -5.05 -14.90
C TYR A 230 -1.41 -6.22 -13.93
N SER A 231 -0.42 -6.18 -13.04
CA SER A 231 -0.25 -7.21 -12.03
C SER A 231 -1.05 -6.84 -10.78
N VAL A 232 -1.71 -7.83 -10.18
CA VAL A 232 -2.37 -7.73 -8.88
C VAL A 232 -1.77 -8.74 -7.92
N GLY A 233 -1.61 -8.36 -6.66
CA GLY A 233 -1.32 -9.29 -5.59
C GLY A 233 -2.64 -9.85 -5.05
N ILE A 234 -2.83 -11.16 -5.16
CA ILE A 234 -3.88 -11.89 -4.44
C ILE A 234 -3.26 -12.27 -3.10
N ALA A 235 -3.58 -11.49 -2.07
CA ALA A 235 -3.18 -11.79 -0.71
C ALA A 235 -4.35 -12.43 0.04
N GLY A 236 -4.04 -13.31 0.98
CA GLY A 236 -5.03 -13.83 1.91
C GLY A 236 -4.99 -13.06 3.22
N GLY A 237 -6.13 -12.93 3.86
CA GLY A 237 -6.26 -12.14 5.09
C GLY A 237 -5.89 -12.91 6.34
N ASN A 238 -5.39 -14.14 6.17
CA ASN A 238 -5.15 -15.04 7.26
C ASN A 238 -3.94 -14.60 8.10
N ILE A 239 -3.95 -14.99 9.37
CA ILE A 239 -2.82 -14.84 10.27
C ILE A 239 -2.50 -16.22 10.82
N PHE A 240 -1.25 -16.66 10.68
CA PHE A 240 -0.77 -17.94 11.18
C PHE A 240 0.23 -17.70 12.29
N TYR A 241 0.00 -18.26 13.47
CA TYR A 241 0.93 -18.16 14.61
C TYR A 241 1.73 -19.43 14.76
N LEU A 242 3.05 -19.29 14.94
CA LEU A 242 3.92 -20.42 15.25
C LEU A 242 3.75 -20.78 16.74
N GLU A 243 3.17 -21.95 17.00
CA GLU A 243 2.96 -22.48 18.35
C GLU A 243 3.52 -23.91 18.42
N ASN A 244 4.35 -24.20 19.42
CA ASN A 244 4.97 -25.51 19.61
C ASN A 244 5.65 -26.07 18.34
N GLY A 245 6.28 -25.18 17.55
CA GLY A 245 7.01 -25.54 16.33
C GLY A 245 6.15 -25.75 15.08
N LYS A 246 4.83 -25.53 15.15
CA LYS A 246 3.90 -25.64 14.01
C LYS A 246 3.06 -24.38 13.87
N PHE A 247 2.73 -24.01 12.63
CA PHE A 247 1.81 -22.90 12.40
C PHE A 247 0.37 -23.33 12.64
N ILE A 248 -0.40 -22.43 13.26
CA ILE A 248 -1.84 -22.57 13.50
C ILE A 248 -2.52 -21.34 12.91
N LYS A 249 -3.57 -21.55 12.11
CA LYS A 249 -4.40 -20.48 11.56
C LYS A 249 -5.20 -19.83 12.70
N SER A 250 -5.12 -18.52 12.80
CA SER A 250 -5.89 -17.70 13.72
C SER A 250 -7.28 -17.39 13.17
N ASP A 251 -8.23 -17.13 14.07
CA ASP A 251 -9.53 -16.53 13.72
C ASP A 251 -9.40 -15.03 13.42
N GLU A 252 -8.27 -14.40 13.79
CA GLU A 252 -7.96 -13.03 13.42
C GLU A 252 -7.72 -12.90 11.91
N ILE A 253 -8.34 -11.88 11.31
CA ILE A 253 -8.11 -11.51 9.90
C ILE A 253 -7.42 -10.16 9.85
N ARG A 254 -6.51 -10.01 8.89
CA ARG A 254 -5.83 -8.75 8.59
C ARG A 254 -6.85 -7.65 8.27
N LYS A 255 -6.71 -6.49 8.91
CA LYS A 255 -7.53 -5.29 8.63
C LYS A 255 -7.31 -4.85 7.17
N GLY A 256 -8.42 -4.59 6.45
CA GLY A 256 -8.42 -4.08 5.07
C GLY A 256 -8.77 -5.10 3.97
N GLU A 257 -9.09 -6.35 4.31
CA GLU A 257 -9.44 -7.39 3.31
C GLU A 257 -10.93 -7.83 3.31
N ARG A 258 -11.78 -7.18 4.12
CA ARG A 258 -13.25 -7.32 4.06
C ARG A 258 -13.95 -5.96 4.02
N GLU A 259 -13.51 -5.09 3.11
CA GLU A 259 -14.28 -3.89 2.72
C GLU A 259 -14.45 -3.89 1.19
#